data_AF-A0A7K6Q903-F1
#
_entry.id   AF-A0A7K6Q903-F1
#
_cell.length_a   1.000
_cell.length_b   1.000
_cell.length_c   1.000
_cell.angle_alpha   90.00
_cell.angle_beta   90.00
_cell.angle_gamma   90.00
#
_symmetry.space_group_name_H-M   'P 1'
#
loop_
_entity.id
_entity.type
_entity.pdbx_description
1 polymer ?
#
loop_
_entity_poly.entity_id
_entity_poly.type
_entity_poly.pdbx_seq_one_letter_code
_entity_poly.pdbx_strand_id
1 'polypeptide(L)' 'YCAECGGLHAADEGDLWAESSLLGLKVTYLARMEGRIYDITEWAGCQHVAISPDSHRVPYHLSFGARTAGPAGRQR' A
#
# COMPACT_ATOMS: atom_id res chain seq x y z
N TYR A 1 -6.43 2.07 -13.77
CA TYR A 1 -6.18 1.59 -15.15
C TYR A 1 -4.68 1.63 -15.37
N CYS A 2 -4.08 0.53 -15.82
CA CYS A 2 -2.66 0.45 -16.10
C CYS A 2 -2.40 0.77 -17.58
N ALA A 3 -1.62 1.82 -17.85
CA ALA A 3 -1.26 2.21 -19.21
C ALA A 3 -0.34 1.19 -19.89
N GLU A 4 0.54 0.53 -19.13
CA GLU A 4 1.46 -0.48 -19.67
C GLU A 4 0.72 -1.76 -20.11
N CYS A 5 -0.28 -2.20 -19.36
CA CYS A 5 -1.08 -3.39 -19.71
C CYS A 5 -2.32 -3.08 -20.55
N GLY A 6 -2.74 -1.83 -20.66
CA GLY A 6 -3.96 -1.43 -21.37
C GLY A 6 -5.24 -1.91 -20.69
N GLY A 7 -5.25 -2.07 -19.35
CA GLY A 7 -6.36 -2.71 -18.64
C GLY A 7 -6.49 -2.34 -17.16
N LEU A 8 -7.57 -2.79 -16.54
CA LEU A 8 -7.78 -2.71 -15.09
C LEU A 8 -7.22 -3.97 -14.43
N HIS A 9 -6.42 -3.79 -13.38
CA HIS A 9 -5.96 -4.87 -12.51
C HIS A 9 -6.77 -4.82 -11.23
N ALA A 10 -7.23 -5.97 -10.77
CA ALA A 10 -7.74 -6.08 -9.41
C ALA A 10 -6.53 -6.01 -8.45
N ALA A 11 -6.64 -5.21 -7.40
CA ALA A 11 -5.76 -5.35 -6.24
C ALA A 11 -6.12 -6.64 -5.51
N ASP A 12 -5.15 -7.42 -5.04
CA ASP A 12 -5.33 -8.61 -4.22
C ASP A 12 -5.37 -8.27 -2.72
N GLU A 13 -5.81 -9.23 -1.90
CA GLU A 13 -5.94 -9.05 -0.46
C GLU A 13 -4.55 -8.85 0.18
N GLY A 14 -4.37 -7.73 0.89
CA GLY A 14 -3.08 -7.32 1.46
C GLY A 14 -2.29 -6.36 0.57
N ASP A 15 -2.77 -6.04 -0.64
CA ASP A 15 -2.09 -5.11 -1.54
C ASP A 15 -2.10 -3.68 -1.01
N LEU A 16 -0.92 -3.03 -1.07
CA LEU A 16 -0.74 -1.61 -0.81
C LEU A 16 -0.29 -0.89 -2.08
N TRP A 17 -0.98 0.19 -2.42
CA TRP A 17 -0.62 1.03 -3.56
C TRP A 17 -0.85 2.51 -3.26
N ALA A 18 -0.39 3.35 -4.18
CA ALA A 18 -0.64 4.79 -4.14
C ALA A 18 -1.23 5.24 -5.47
N GLU A 19 -2.20 6.14 -5.41
CA GLU A 19 -2.82 6.77 -6.57
C GLU A 19 -2.54 8.26 -6.54
N SER A 20 -2.18 8.82 -7.70
CA SER A 20 -2.11 10.26 -7.84
C SER A 20 -3.46 10.83 -8.31
N SER A 21 -3.80 12.01 -7.80
CA SER A 21 -5.01 12.76 -8.13
C SER A 21 -4.68 14.25 -8.26
N LEU A 22 -5.65 15.05 -8.73
CA LEU A 22 -5.46 16.49 -8.94
C LEU A 22 -4.21 16.80 -9.80
N LEU A 23 -4.07 16.11 -10.95
CA LEU A 23 -2.91 16.24 -11.85
C LEU A 23 -1.56 15.95 -11.16
N GLY A 24 -1.55 15.08 -10.16
CA GLY A 24 -0.34 14.68 -9.43
C GLY A 24 -0.07 15.46 -8.14
N LEU A 25 -0.91 16.45 -7.80
CA LEU A 25 -0.73 17.26 -6.59
C LEU A 25 -1.09 16.53 -5.29
N LYS A 26 -1.97 15.54 -5.37
CA LYS A 26 -2.40 14.76 -4.22
C LYS A 26 -2.12 13.28 -4.46
N VAL A 27 -1.32 12.70 -3.57
CA VAL A 27 -1.11 11.25 -3.52
C VAL A 27 -1.95 10.68 -2.39
N THR A 28 -2.73 9.65 -2.69
CA THR A 28 -3.53 8.89 -1.73
C THR A 28 -2.97 7.48 -1.64
N TYR A 29 -2.73 7.00 -0.42
CA TYR A 29 -2.24 5.65 -0.17
C TYR A 29 -3.43 4.76 0.18
N LEU A 30 -3.50 3.59 -0.45
CA LEU A 30 -4.64 2.69 -0.37
C LEU A 30 -4.16 1.28 0.00
N ALA A 31 -5.02 0.57 0.71
CA ALA A 31 -4.81 -0.83 1.06
C ALA A 31 -6.08 -1.65 0.86
N ARG A 32 -5.95 -2.85 0.29
CA ARG A 32 -7.05 -3.83 0.23
C ARG A 32 -6.92 -4.77 1.43
N MET A 33 -7.88 -4.70 2.35
CA MET A 33 -7.95 -5.55 3.53
C MET A 33 -9.39 -6.00 3.78
N GLU A 34 -9.59 -7.24 4.20
CA GLU A 34 -10.90 -7.82 4.51
C GLU A 34 -11.91 -7.65 3.36
N GLY A 35 -11.43 -7.74 2.11
CA GLY A 35 -12.25 -7.52 0.92
C GLY A 35 -12.73 -6.07 0.70
N ARG A 36 -12.21 -5.10 1.47
CA ARG A 36 -12.52 -3.66 1.38
C ARG A 36 -11.26 -2.86 1.06
N ILE A 37 -11.46 -1.65 0.55
CA ILE A 37 -10.36 -0.71 0.27
C ILE A 37 -10.40 0.39 1.33
N TYR A 38 -9.25 0.70 1.92
CA TYR A 38 -9.07 1.72 2.94
C TYR A 38 -8.10 2.80 2.47
N ASP A 39 -8.41 4.07 2.78
CA ASP A 39 -7.45 5.16 2.71
C ASP A 39 -6.54 5.11 3.94
N ILE A 40 -5.26 4.85 3.70
CA ILE A 40 -4.23 4.72 4.72
C ILE A 40 -3.23 5.88 4.66
N THR A 41 -3.56 7.00 4.02
CA THR A 41 -2.64 8.11 3.78
C THR A 41 -2.03 8.66 5.08
N GLU A 42 -2.83 8.84 6.13
CA GLU A 42 -2.31 9.29 7.43
C GLU A 42 -1.37 8.24 8.07
N TRP A 43 -1.77 6.97 8.04
CA TRP A 43 -0.94 5.89 8.58
C TRP A 43 0.38 5.74 7.81
N ALA A 44 0.33 5.80 6.48
CA ALA A 44 1.50 5.76 5.61
C ALA A 44 2.45 6.93 5.89
N GLY A 45 1.90 8.13 6.14
CA GLY A 45 2.66 9.29 6.59
C GLY A 45 3.35 9.05 7.94
N CYS A 46 2.62 8.53 8.93
CA CYS A 46 3.18 8.21 10.25
C CYS A 46 4.27 7.13 10.21
N GLN A 47 4.17 6.16 9.30
CA GLN A 47 5.13 5.06 9.14
C GLN A 47 6.23 5.36 8.11
N HIS A 48 6.21 6.55 7.50
CA HIS A 48 7.12 6.94 6.42
C HIS A 48 7.14 5.93 5.25
N VAL A 49 5.98 5.37 4.91
CA VAL A 49 5.85 4.47 3.76
C VAL A 49 5.96 5.29 2.48
N ALA A 50 6.87 4.86 1.59
CA ALA A 50 7.07 5.48 0.29
C ALA A 50 6.71 4.49 -0.82
N ILE A 51 5.60 4.77 -1.51
CA ILE A 51 5.11 4.03 -2.68
C ILE A 51 5.02 5.02 -3.82
N SER A 52 5.64 4.70 -4.96
CA SER A 52 5.46 5.49 -6.17
C SER A 52 4.00 5.39 -6.63
N PRO A 53 3.31 6.52 -6.81
CA PRO A 53 1.93 6.51 -7.26
C PRO A 53 1.83 5.92 -8.67
N ASP A 54 0.67 5.30 -8.94
CA ASP A 54 0.31 4.75 -10.25
C ASP A 54 1.29 3.71 -10.80
N SER A 55 2.02 3.04 -9.90
CA SER A 55 2.95 1.97 -10.25
C SER A 55 2.20 0.78 -10.85
N HIS A 56 2.79 0.21 -11.92
CA HIS A 56 2.20 -0.94 -12.62
C HIS A 56 2.15 -2.20 -11.74
N ARG A 57 3.15 -2.38 -10.88
CA ARG A 57 3.22 -3.51 -9.95
C ARG A 57 2.93 -3.03 -8.55
N VAL A 58 2.10 -3.78 -7.84
CA VAL A 58 1.92 -3.58 -6.39
C VAL A 58 3.27 -3.86 -5.71
N PRO A 59 3.91 -2.85 -5.10
CA PRO A 59 5.26 -2.99 -4.58
C PRO A 59 5.27 -3.65 -3.19
N TYR A 60 4.14 -3.65 -2.48
CA TYR A 60 4.03 -4.19 -1.13
C TYR A 60 2.78 -5.05 -0.98
N HIS A 61 3.00 -6.31 -0.59
CA HIS A 61 1.95 -7.24 -0.20
C HIS A 61 2.08 -7.51 1.29
N LEU A 62 1.12 -7.04 2.08
CA LEU A 62 1.07 -7.32 3.51
C LEU A 62 0.81 -8.81 3.71
N SER A 63 1.79 -9.52 4.25
CA SER A 63 1.53 -10.84 4.80
C SER A 63 0.83 -10.63 6.14
N PHE A 64 -0.41 -11.09 6.27
CA PHE A 64 -1.09 -11.21 7.57
C PHE A 64 -0.46 -12.35 8.37
N GLY A 65 0.83 -12.23 8.68
CA GLY A 65 1.51 -13.11 9.63
C GLY A 65 0.99 -12.80 11.02
N ALA A 66 0.41 -13.80 11.68
CA ALA A 66 0.12 -13.73 13.11
C ALA A 66 1.34 -13.18 13.83
N ARG A 67 1.21 -11.99 14.43
CA ARG A 67 2.24 -11.43 15.31
C ARG A 67 2.36 -12.36 16.51
N THR A 68 3.19 -13.39 16.45
CA THR A 68 3.86 -13.82 17.67
C THR A 68 4.75 -12.64 18.06
N ALA A 69 4.34 -11.94 19.12
CA ALA A 69 5.14 -10.90 19.74
C ALA A 69 6.49 -11.51 20.16
N GLY A 70 7.49 -11.41 19.28
CA GLY A 70 8.88 -11.65 19.64
C GLY A 70 9.32 -10.50 20.56
N PRO A 71 9.97 -10.78 21.70
CA PRO A 71 10.32 -9.74 22.64
C PRO A 71 11.29 -8.74 22.00
N ALA A 72 11.11 -7.45 22.30
CA ALA A 72 12.00 -6.38 21.91
C ALA A 72 13.41 -6.62 22.49
N GLY A 73 14.28 -7.25 21.71
CA GLY A 73 15.68 -7.48 22.03
C GLY A 73 16.53 -6.29 21.61
N ARG A 74 16.84 -5.43 22.58
CA ARG A 74 17.87 -4.38 22.51
C ARG A 74 19.26 -4.99 22.27
N GLN A 75 19.98 -4.51 21.26
CA GLN A 75 21.41 -4.83 21.06
C GLN A 75 22.11 -3.54 20.61
N ARG A 76 22.67 -2.79 21.59
CA ARG A 76 24.09 -2.67 21.97
C ARG A 76 24.90 -1.82 21.01
#